data_AF-A0A3N5AD24-F1
#
_entry.id   AF-A0A3N5AD24-F1
#
_cell.length_a   1.000
_cell.length_b   1.000
_cell.length_c   1.000
_cell.angle_alpha   90.00
_cell.angle_beta   90.00
_cell.angle_gamma   90.00
#
_symmetry.space_group_name_H-M   'P 1'
#
loop_
_entity.id
_entity.type
_entity.pdbx_description
1 polymer ?
#
loop_
_entity_poly.entity_id
_entity_poly.type
_entity_poly.pdbx_seq_one_letter_code
_entity_poly.pdbx_strand_id
1 'polypeptide(L)'
;MRTHPPRTHAQRSALVVAAAAALATVSALTLPQPAGAAESSPVGFGAGTTGGGSATAVTVSTPSAFKSAVSGSTAKVVKVSGLLSLSGQVDIGSNTTVLGVGSSSGFTGGGLRLKKVSNVVIRNLNLSKAVKTDAITVQASTKVWIDHNSLSSDRDHGKDYYDGLVDITHASDYVTVSWNTFKDHYKGSLVGHSHNNASEDTGHLRVTYHHNWFNNVNSRIPSLRFGTGHFYNNYVVGAETAVHSRMGAQMFVQNNVFRDTQVAVTTNRDSDEDGYANLSGNDLGAAATEISRVGTFTSPPYSYSAEPASSVVASVTGGAGAGRL
;
A
#
# COMPACT_ATOMS: atom_id res chain seq x y z
N MET A 1 0.94 87.26 54.49
CA MET A 1 1.40 87.71 53.15
C MET A 1 1.69 86.48 52.30
N ARG A 2 1.09 86.47 51.11
CA ARG A 2 1.37 85.72 49.88
C ARG A 2 2.49 84.65 49.94
N THR A 3 2.18 83.43 49.52
CA THR A 3 2.46 82.94 48.14
C THR A 3 2.04 81.46 48.01
N HIS A 4 1.22 81.16 47.00
CA HIS A 4 0.94 79.79 46.55
C HIS A 4 2.05 79.33 45.60
N PRO A 5 2.54 78.08 45.72
CA PRO A 5 3.26 77.40 44.66
C PRO A 5 2.34 76.56 43.76
N PRO A 6 2.77 76.24 42.53
CA PRO A 6 1.88 75.91 41.41
C PRO A 6 1.47 74.44 41.33
N ARG A 7 0.32 74.22 40.70
CA ARG A 7 -0.18 72.92 40.24
C ARG A 7 0.74 72.35 39.16
N THR A 8 1.24 71.13 39.36
CA THR A 8 1.84 70.31 38.30
C THR A 8 0.97 69.08 38.06
N HIS A 9 0.61 68.86 36.80
CA HIS A 9 -0.17 67.71 36.35
C HIS A 9 0.67 66.43 36.47
N ALA A 10 0.17 65.44 37.22
CA ALA A 10 0.73 64.10 37.23
C ALA A 10 0.38 63.39 35.90
N GLN A 11 1.35 63.29 34.99
CA GLN A 11 1.25 62.36 33.86
C GLN A 11 1.43 60.94 34.38
N ARG A 12 0.39 60.11 34.17
CA ARG A 12 0.42 58.67 34.39
C ARG A 12 1.27 58.02 33.30
N SER A 13 2.43 57.48 33.65
CA SER A 13 3.16 56.52 32.81
C SER A 13 2.89 55.12 33.34
N ALA A 14 1.96 54.40 32.69
CA ALA A 14 1.78 52.98 32.94
C ALA A 14 2.93 52.22 32.26
N LEU A 15 3.78 51.57 33.05
CA LEU A 15 4.73 50.58 32.53
C LEU A 15 3.93 49.37 32.04
N VAL A 16 3.88 49.17 30.73
CA VAL A 16 3.48 47.88 30.13
C VAL A 16 4.70 46.97 30.22
N VAL A 17 4.68 46.00 31.14
CA VAL A 17 5.65 44.90 31.15
C VAL A 17 5.26 43.95 30.02
N ALA A 18 5.97 44.02 28.90
CA ALA A 18 5.87 43.01 27.85
C ALA A 18 6.64 41.76 28.30
N ALA A 19 5.92 40.75 28.78
CA ALA A 19 6.48 39.43 29.02
C ALA A 19 6.70 38.73 27.67
N ALA A 20 7.94 38.76 27.17
CA ALA A 20 8.34 37.94 26.04
C ALA A 20 8.46 36.47 26.49
N ALA A 21 7.44 35.67 26.23
CA ALA A 21 7.52 34.23 26.37
C ALA A 21 8.37 33.67 25.22
N ALA A 22 9.62 33.31 25.52
CA ALA A 22 10.47 32.56 24.61
C ALA A 22 9.87 31.15 24.41
N LEU A 23 9.25 30.89 23.26
CA LEU A 23 8.92 29.53 22.84
C LEU A 23 10.22 28.82 22.47
N ALA A 24 10.69 27.95 23.36
CA ALA A 24 11.69 26.97 23.00
C ALA A 24 11.07 25.96 22.02
N THR A 25 11.48 26.00 20.77
CA THR A 25 11.16 24.97 19.78
C THR A 25 11.97 23.72 20.13
N VAL A 26 11.32 22.79 20.84
CA VAL A 26 11.85 21.44 20.99
C VAL A 26 11.75 20.77 19.63
N SER A 27 12.87 20.78 18.89
CA SER A 27 13.03 19.91 17.72
C SER A 27 13.09 18.49 18.26
N ALA A 28 11.95 17.80 18.27
CA ALA A 28 11.92 16.37 18.53
C ALA A 28 12.67 15.68 17.39
N LEU A 29 13.93 15.31 17.63
CA LEU A 29 14.57 14.28 16.83
C LEU A 29 13.73 13.01 17.02
N THR A 30 12.87 12.71 16.04
CA THR A 30 12.28 11.39 15.89
C THR A 30 13.42 10.42 15.59
N LEU A 31 13.85 9.67 16.62
CA LEU A 31 14.69 8.50 16.42
C LEU A 31 13.95 7.53 15.48
N PRO A 32 14.64 6.79 14.60
CA PRO A 32 14.01 5.76 13.78
C PRO A 32 13.26 4.81 14.70
N GLN A 33 11.98 4.60 14.40
CA GLN A 33 11.10 3.74 15.17
C GLN A 33 11.76 2.35 15.25
N PRO A 34 12.08 1.83 16.45
CA PRO A 34 12.46 0.43 16.57
C PRO A 34 11.32 -0.41 16.00
N ALA A 35 11.62 -1.53 15.34
CA ALA A 35 10.65 -2.45 14.72
C ALA A 35 9.39 -2.58 15.60
N GLY A 36 8.40 -1.74 15.29
CA GLY A 36 7.21 -1.58 16.11
C GLY A 36 6.29 -2.75 15.87
N ALA A 37 5.38 -3.01 16.81
CA ALA A 37 4.25 -3.90 16.54
C ALA A 37 3.63 -3.55 15.17
N ALA A 38 3.28 -4.57 14.39
CA ALA A 38 2.70 -4.35 13.08
C ALA A 38 1.49 -3.42 13.16
N GLU A 39 1.29 -2.59 12.13
CA GLU A 39 0.22 -1.60 12.09
C GLU A 39 -1.13 -2.24 12.43
N SER A 40 -1.97 -1.60 13.24
CA SER A 40 -3.30 -2.12 13.58
C SER A 40 -4.38 -1.74 12.55
N SER A 41 -4.05 -0.85 11.62
CA SER A 41 -4.95 -0.31 10.59
C SER A 41 -4.15 0.19 9.38
N PRO A 42 -4.70 0.17 8.16
CA PRO A 42 -3.99 0.61 6.97
C PRO A 42 -3.67 2.11 7.00
N VAL A 43 -2.44 2.45 6.61
CA VAL A 43 -2.07 3.79 6.17
C VAL A 43 -2.32 3.91 4.67
N GLY A 44 -2.79 5.07 4.21
CA GLY A 44 -3.01 5.33 2.79
C GLY A 44 -4.47 5.36 2.36
N PHE A 45 -4.72 5.15 1.07
CA PHE A 45 -6.07 5.21 0.51
C PHE A 45 -7.02 4.15 1.09
N GLY A 46 -6.50 3.04 1.61
CA GLY A 46 -7.28 2.03 2.33
C GLY A 46 -7.64 2.39 3.77
N ALA A 47 -7.23 3.56 4.28
CA ALA A 47 -7.52 4.01 5.65
C ALA A 47 -9.01 3.88 6.00
N GLY A 48 -9.29 3.37 7.21
CA GLY A 48 -10.65 3.08 7.68
C GLY A 48 -11.19 1.70 7.29
N THR A 49 -10.40 0.86 6.62
CA THR A 49 -10.72 -0.58 6.44
C THR A 49 -10.54 -1.32 7.76
N THR A 50 -11.59 -1.98 8.24
CA THR A 50 -11.63 -2.72 9.51
C THR A 50 -11.82 -4.23 9.34
N GLY A 51 -12.25 -4.67 8.15
CA GLY A 51 -12.56 -6.07 7.86
C GLY A 51 -13.68 -6.59 8.77
N GLY A 52 -13.41 -7.70 9.45
CA GLY A 52 -14.30 -8.27 10.46
C GLY A 52 -14.35 -7.53 11.79
N GLY A 53 -13.50 -6.50 11.97
CA GLY A 53 -13.43 -5.73 13.21
C GLY A 53 -13.17 -6.60 14.43
N SER A 54 -14.04 -6.47 15.44
CA SER A 54 -13.98 -7.21 16.71
C SER A 54 -14.81 -8.50 16.71
N ALA A 55 -15.30 -8.97 15.56
CA ALA A 55 -16.06 -10.22 15.49
C ALA A 55 -15.23 -11.40 16.05
N THR A 56 -15.90 -12.30 16.77
CA THR A 56 -15.27 -13.51 17.30
C THR A 56 -14.64 -14.32 16.17
N ALA A 57 -13.36 -14.64 16.32
CA ALA A 57 -12.62 -15.33 15.28
C ALA A 57 -13.02 -16.81 15.18
N VAL A 58 -13.19 -17.29 13.94
CA VAL A 58 -13.35 -18.72 13.62
C VAL A 58 -12.07 -19.21 12.97
N THR A 59 -11.50 -20.32 13.46
CA THR A 59 -10.31 -20.94 12.86
C THR A 59 -10.72 -22.06 11.91
N VAL A 60 -10.13 -22.08 10.72
CA VAL A 60 -10.38 -23.08 9.67
C VAL A 60 -9.06 -23.69 9.20
N SER A 61 -9.09 -24.97 8.87
CA SER A 61 -7.92 -25.74 8.41
C SER A 61 -8.20 -26.59 7.18
N THR A 62 -9.34 -26.38 6.52
CA THR A 62 -9.69 -27.06 5.26
C THR A 62 -10.25 -26.06 4.24
N PRO A 63 -10.06 -26.31 2.92
CA PRO A 63 -10.62 -25.44 1.88
C PRO A 63 -12.14 -25.27 1.98
N SER A 64 -12.87 -26.35 2.28
CA SER A 64 -14.33 -26.31 2.40
C SER A 64 -14.80 -25.44 3.57
N ALA A 65 -14.18 -25.61 4.75
CA ALA A 65 -14.50 -24.79 5.92
C ALA A 65 -14.15 -23.32 5.67
N PHE A 66 -13.01 -23.05 5.03
CA PHE A 66 -12.62 -21.70 4.65
C PHE A 66 -13.65 -21.06 3.72
N LYS A 67 -14.03 -21.73 2.63
CA LYS A 67 -15.01 -21.22 1.65
C LYS A 67 -16.36 -20.89 2.31
N SER A 68 -16.84 -21.73 3.23
CA SER A 68 -18.06 -21.45 3.97
C SER A 68 -17.91 -20.23 4.89
N ALA A 69 -16.80 -20.16 5.65
CA ALA A 69 -16.57 -19.14 6.66
C ALA A 69 -16.42 -17.72 6.09
N VAL A 70 -15.89 -17.56 4.88
CA VAL A 70 -15.64 -16.24 4.25
C VAL A 70 -16.80 -15.69 3.43
N SER A 71 -17.89 -16.44 3.29
CA SER A 71 -19.04 -16.05 2.48
C SER A 71 -19.97 -15.02 3.16
N GLY A 72 -20.76 -14.29 2.35
CA GLY A 72 -21.76 -13.33 2.84
C GLY A 72 -21.17 -12.03 3.40
N SER A 73 -22.01 -11.15 3.94
CA SER A 73 -21.62 -9.77 4.31
C SER A 73 -21.56 -9.49 5.81
N THR A 74 -21.96 -10.43 6.68
CA THR A 74 -21.83 -10.28 8.14
C THR A 74 -20.37 -10.16 8.55
N ALA A 75 -20.07 -9.26 9.50
CA ALA A 75 -18.71 -9.07 10.03
C ALA A 75 -18.12 -10.38 10.56
N LYS A 76 -16.90 -10.72 10.12
CA LYS A 76 -16.25 -12.01 10.44
C LYS A 76 -14.73 -11.94 10.39
N VAL A 77 -14.11 -12.60 11.37
CA VAL A 77 -12.67 -12.84 11.39
C VAL A 77 -12.44 -14.34 11.17
N VAL A 78 -11.82 -14.68 10.05
CA VAL A 78 -11.53 -16.07 9.66
C VAL A 78 -10.03 -16.29 9.75
N LYS A 79 -9.61 -17.08 10.74
CA LYS A 79 -8.23 -17.50 10.95
C LYS A 79 -7.93 -18.75 10.14
N VAL A 80 -6.93 -18.67 9.26
CA VAL A 80 -6.48 -19.80 8.44
C VAL A 80 -5.33 -20.49 9.16
N SER A 81 -5.46 -21.80 9.42
CA SER A 81 -4.42 -22.61 10.03
C SER A 81 -3.93 -23.67 9.05
N GLY A 82 -2.65 -23.57 8.69
CA GLY A 82 -2.00 -24.44 7.70
C GLY A 82 -2.02 -23.87 6.28
N LEU A 83 -1.30 -24.55 5.39
CA LEU A 83 -1.23 -24.21 3.97
C LEU A 83 -2.31 -25.00 3.19
N LEU A 84 -3.38 -24.32 2.81
CA LEU A 84 -4.55 -24.95 2.18
C LEU A 84 -4.41 -24.95 0.65
N SER A 85 -4.59 -26.12 0.03
CA SER A 85 -4.59 -26.22 -1.44
C SER A 85 -5.94 -25.79 -2.01
N LEU A 86 -5.95 -24.79 -2.88
CA LEU A 86 -7.13 -24.30 -3.59
C LEU A 86 -7.08 -24.72 -5.06
N SER A 87 -8.26 -24.98 -5.63
CA SER A 87 -8.46 -25.13 -7.07
C SER A 87 -9.24 -23.93 -7.57
N GLY A 88 -8.57 -22.98 -8.24
CA GLY A 88 -9.16 -21.72 -8.68
C GLY A 88 -9.29 -20.70 -7.54
N GLN A 89 -10.31 -19.84 -7.62
CA GLN A 89 -10.49 -18.74 -6.67
C GLN A 89 -11.59 -19.01 -5.65
N VAL A 90 -11.39 -18.52 -4.42
CA VAL A 90 -12.43 -18.43 -3.39
C VAL A 90 -12.90 -16.98 -3.27
N ASP A 91 -14.21 -16.77 -3.42
CA ASP A 91 -14.84 -15.45 -3.24
C ASP A 91 -14.91 -15.08 -1.76
N ILE A 92 -14.39 -13.91 -1.42
CA ILE A 92 -14.39 -13.34 -0.07
C ILE A 92 -15.50 -12.30 0.02
N GLY A 93 -16.38 -12.44 1.01
CA GLY A 93 -17.49 -11.52 1.25
C GLY A 93 -17.07 -10.24 1.98
N SER A 94 -17.96 -9.25 2.01
CA SER A 94 -17.76 -7.97 2.73
C SER A 94 -17.57 -8.16 4.24
N ASN A 95 -16.95 -7.16 4.89
CA ASN A 95 -16.70 -7.13 6.34
C ASN A 95 -15.92 -8.36 6.83
N THR A 96 -14.89 -8.74 6.09
CA THR A 96 -14.12 -9.96 6.36
C THR A 96 -12.68 -9.63 6.66
N THR A 97 -12.15 -10.22 7.72
CA THR A 97 -10.70 -10.36 7.93
C THR A 97 -10.31 -11.81 7.69
N VAL A 98 -9.47 -12.07 6.71
CA VAL A 98 -8.78 -13.36 6.54
C VAL A 98 -7.38 -13.21 7.12
N LEU A 99 -7.06 -14.00 8.14
CA LEU A 99 -5.82 -13.88 8.91
C LEU A 99 -5.10 -15.22 8.99
N GLY A 100 -3.84 -15.31 8.55
CA GLY A 100 -3.04 -16.52 8.75
C GLY A 100 -2.63 -16.71 10.22
N VAL A 101 -2.67 -17.95 10.69
CA VAL A 101 -2.17 -18.35 12.01
C VAL A 101 -0.68 -18.70 11.91
N GLY A 102 0.17 -18.00 12.67
CA GLY A 102 1.62 -18.18 12.59
C GLY A 102 2.19 -17.79 11.23
N SER A 103 3.42 -18.25 10.93
CA SER A 103 4.17 -17.87 9.73
C SER A 103 3.95 -18.78 8.52
N SER A 104 3.27 -19.92 8.69
CA SER A 104 3.16 -20.98 7.66
C SER A 104 1.74 -21.19 7.12
N SER A 105 0.80 -20.34 7.51
CA SER A 105 -0.59 -20.46 7.07
C SER A 105 -0.85 -19.71 5.77
N GLY A 106 -1.79 -20.19 4.97
CA GLY A 106 -2.19 -19.53 3.73
C GLY A 106 -2.74 -20.49 2.68
N PHE A 107 -2.47 -20.21 1.42
CA PHE A 107 -3.02 -20.93 0.28
C PHE A 107 -1.98 -21.25 -0.80
N THR A 108 -2.17 -22.36 -1.49
CA THR A 108 -1.39 -22.75 -2.66
C THR A 108 -2.27 -23.28 -3.78
N GLY A 109 -1.83 -23.16 -5.04
CA GLY A 109 -2.53 -23.71 -6.22
C GLY A 109 -3.67 -22.84 -6.76
N GLY A 110 -4.19 -21.91 -5.95
CA GLY A 110 -5.28 -21.01 -6.30
C GLY A 110 -5.19 -19.68 -5.56
N GLY A 111 -6.26 -18.88 -5.63
CA GLY A 111 -6.26 -17.49 -5.19
C GLY A 111 -7.52 -17.06 -4.44
N LEU A 112 -7.52 -15.81 -3.99
CA LEU A 112 -8.65 -15.17 -3.32
C LEU A 112 -9.24 -14.10 -4.23
N ARG A 113 -10.57 -14.00 -4.31
CA ARG A 113 -11.24 -12.96 -5.09
C ARG A 113 -12.18 -12.12 -4.23
N LEU A 114 -11.96 -10.82 -4.24
CA LEU A 114 -12.82 -9.80 -3.65
C LEU A 114 -13.60 -9.17 -4.81
N LYS A 115 -14.86 -9.53 -4.98
CA LYS A 115 -15.68 -9.08 -6.11
C LYS A 115 -16.97 -8.43 -5.65
N LYS A 116 -17.15 -7.15 -5.96
CA LYS A 116 -18.33 -6.35 -5.55
C LYS A 116 -18.52 -6.36 -4.02
N VAL A 117 -17.42 -6.25 -3.28
CA VAL A 117 -17.42 -6.25 -1.82
C VAL A 117 -16.78 -4.99 -1.26
N SER A 118 -16.97 -4.77 0.04
CA SER A 118 -16.31 -3.68 0.73
C SER A 118 -15.82 -4.11 2.11
N ASN A 119 -14.82 -3.42 2.62
CA ASN A 119 -14.29 -3.59 3.97
C ASN A 119 -13.70 -4.99 4.18
N VAL A 120 -12.56 -5.26 3.52
CA VAL A 120 -11.89 -6.57 3.58
C VAL A 120 -10.42 -6.42 3.93
N VAL A 121 -9.95 -7.26 4.86
CA VAL A 121 -8.55 -7.36 5.28
C VAL A 121 -8.03 -8.75 4.92
N ILE A 122 -6.93 -8.82 4.16
CA ILE A 122 -6.22 -10.05 3.82
C ILE A 122 -4.82 -9.96 4.42
N ARG A 123 -4.52 -10.77 5.44
CA ARG A 123 -3.37 -10.51 6.31
C ARG A 123 -2.62 -11.76 6.76
N ASN A 124 -1.29 -11.68 6.79
CA ASN A 124 -0.41 -12.71 7.35
C ASN A 124 -0.50 -14.09 6.67
N LEU A 125 -0.70 -14.12 5.34
CA LEU A 125 -0.86 -15.36 4.58
C LEU A 125 0.33 -15.62 3.66
N ASN A 126 0.70 -16.89 3.51
CA ASN A 126 1.51 -17.35 2.39
C ASN A 126 0.58 -17.67 1.21
N LEU A 127 0.73 -16.98 0.09
CA LEU A 127 -0.08 -17.16 -1.11
C LEU A 127 0.85 -17.56 -2.25
N SER A 128 0.76 -18.81 -2.69
CA SER A 128 1.76 -19.36 -3.61
C SER A 128 1.13 -20.07 -4.82
N LYS A 129 1.80 -19.97 -5.97
CA LYS A 129 1.52 -20.81 -7.16
C LYS A 129 0.03 -20.81 -7.56
N ALA A 130 -0.58 -19.63 -7.62
CA ALA A 130 -1.97 -19.47 -8.04
C ALA A 130 -2.10 -19.78 -9.55
N VAL A 131 -2.46 -21.01 -9.91
CA VAL A 131 -2.46 -21.45 -11.31
C VAL A 131 -3.65 -20.87 -12.07
N LYS A 132 -3.38 -20.24 -13.23
CA LYS A 132 -4.40 -19.62 -14.11
C LYS A 132 -5.30 -18.59 -13.41
N THR A 133 -4.78 -17.94 -12.36
CA THR A 133 -5.48 -16.93 -11.60
C THR A 133 -4.49 -16.05 -10.84
N ASP A 134 -4.96 -14.96 -10.23
CA ASP A 134 -4.14 -14.14 -9.35
C ASP A 134 -4.12 -14.71 -7.94
N ALA A 135 -3.05 -14.45 -7.19
CA ALA A 135 -3.05 -14.79 -5.77
C ALA A 135 -4.13 -14.01 -5.00
N ILE A 136 -4.32 -12.73 -5.31
CA ILE A 136 -5.43 -11.89 -4.84
C ILE A 136 -5.98 -11.06 -6.01
N THR A 137 -7.26 -11.23 -6.32
CA THR A 137 -7.99 -10.40 -7.28
C THR A 137 -8.97 -9.48 -6.54
N VAL A 138 -8.94 -8.18 -6.83
CA VAL A 138 -9.87 -7.17 -6.33
C VAL A 138 -10.62 -6.55 -7.52
N GLN A 139 -11.95 -6.70 -7.54
CA GLN A 139 -12.82 -6.30 -8.66
C GLN A 139 -14.04 -5.56 -8.14
N ALA A 140 -14.30 -4.34 -8.64
CA ALA A 140 -15.44 -3.51 -8.22
C ALA A 140 -15.61 -3.45 -6.70
N SER A 141 -14.50 -3.38 -5.97
CA SER A 141 -14.49 -3.48 -4.50
C SER A 141 -13.78 -2.30 -3.86
N THR A 142 -14.18 -1.95 -2.64
CA THR A 142 -13.67 -0.77 -1.94
C THR A 142 -13.21 -1.05 -0.53
N LYS A 143 -12.32 -0.24 0.03
CA LYS A 143 -11.83 -0.38 1.42
C LYS A 143 -11.21 -1.76 1.62
N VAL A 144 -10.06 -1.95 1.00
CA VAL A 144 -9.32 -3.22 1.03
C VAL A 144 -7.93 -2.98 1.61
N TRP A 145 -7.51 -3.86 2.51
CA TRP A 145 -6.17 -3.86 3.08
C TRP A 145 -5.50 -5.23 2.88
N ILE A 146 -4.41 -5.25 2.14
CA ILE A 146 -3.59 -6.43 1.86
C ILE A 146 -2.27 -6.23 2.58
N ASP A 147 -2.07 -6.92 3.71
CA ASP A 147 -1.00 -6.61 4.66
C ASP A 147 -0.19 -7.82 5.12
N HIS A 148 1.13 -7.69 5.20
CA HIS A 148 2.00 -8.74 5.75
C HIS A 148 1.81 -10.13 5.12
N ASN A 149 1.53 -10.19 3.81
CA ASN A 149 1.42 -11.46 3.09
C ASN A 149 2.74 -11.80 2.39
N SER A 150 2.98 -13.09 2.19
CA SER A 150 4.08 -13.59 1.35
C SER A 150 3.51 -14.18 0.07
N LEU A 151 3.62 -13.44 -1.04
CA LEU A 151 3.09 -13.79 -2.35
C LEU A 151 4.21 -14.28 -3.27
N SER A 152 4.02 -15.45 -3.88
CA SER A 152 5.06 -16.03 -4.76
C SER A 152 4.54 -17.01 -5.79
N SER A 153 5.37 -17.31 -6.77
CA SER A 153 5.17 -18.41 -7.71
C SER A 153 6.50 -19.09 -8.03
N ASP A 154 6.84 -19.17 -9.31
CA ASP A 154 8.19 -19.35 -9.84
C ASP A 154 8.25 -18.63 -11.21
N ARG A 155 9.43 -18.64 -11.85
CA ARG A 155 9.63 -18.10 -13.20
C ARG A 155 9.98 -19.18 -14.23
N ASP A 156 9.75 -20.45 -13.89
CA ASP A 156 10.25 -21.60 -14.66
C ASP A 156 9.25 -22.04 -15.74
N HIS A 157 7.99 -21.61 -15.65
CA HIS A 157 6.89 -22.00 -16.54
C HIS A 157 6.51 -20.93 -17.58
N GLY A 158 7.30 -19.85 -17.69
CA GLY A 158 7.00 -18.68 -18.52
C GLY A 158 5.94 -17.74 -17.93
N LYS A 159 5.80 -16.57 -18.55
CA LYS A 159 5.06 -15.43 -17.96
C LYS A 159 3.54 -15.58 -17.84
N ASP A 160 2.94 -16.52 -18.56
CA ASP A 160 1.46 -16.66 -18.65
C ASP A 160 0.94 -17.98 -18.07
N TYR A 161 1.81 -18.81 -17.47
CA TYR A 161 1.36 -19.98 -16.70
C TYR A 161 0.65 -19.55 -15.41
N TYR A 162 1.26 -18.60 -14.70
CA TYR A 162 0.63 -17.83 -13.64
C TYR A 162 0.13 -16.50 -14.22
N ASP A 163 -0.93 -15.92 -13.62
CA ASP A 163 -1.37 -14.57 -14.00
C ASP A 163 -0.69 -13.51 -13.13
N GLY A 164 -1.41 -12.70 -12.35
CA GLY A 164 -0.82 -11.72 -11.43
C GLY A 164 -0.58 -12.27 -10.01
N LEU A 165 0.10 -11.50 -9.15
CA LEU A 165 0.02 -11.73 -7.70
C LEU A 165 -1.14 -10.92 -7.10
N VAL A 166 -1.19 -9.61 -7.32
CA VAL A 166 -2.28 -8.74 -6.82
C VAL A 166 -2.85 -7.87 -7.92
N ASP A 167 -4.07 -8.15 -8.35
CA ASP A 167 -4.73 -7.37 -9.40
C ASP A 167 -5.93 -6.58 -8.84
N ILE A 168 -6.00 -5.29 -9.15
CA ILE A 168 -7.01 -4.33 -8.67
C ILE A 168 -7.68 -3.68 -9.87
N THR A 169 -8.92 -4.02 -10.16
CA THR A 169 -9.56 -3.72 -11.45
C THR A 169 -11.03 -3.35 -11.28
N HIS A 170 -11.66 -2.91 -12.37
CA HIS A 170 -13.09 -2.62 -12.45
C HIS A 170 -13.56 -1.61 -11.40
N ALA A 171 -13.08 -0.37 -11.46
CA ALA A 171 -13.41 0.71 -10.51
C ALA A 171 -13.19 0.36 -9.03
N SER A 172 -12.35 -0.64 -8.72
CA SER A 172 -11.94 -0.87 -7.34
C SER A 172 -11.25 0.36 -6.78
N ASP A 173 -11.39 0.62 -5.48
CA ASP A 173 -11.00 1.91 -4.93
C ASP A 173 -10.64 1.84 -3.45
N TYR A 174 -9.86 2.80 -2.96
CA TYR A 174 -9.47 2.84 -1.55
C TYR A 174 -8.78 1.55 -1.09
N VAL A 175 -7.64 1.23 -1.73
CA VAL A 175 -6.87 0.01 -1.43
C VAL A 175 -5.49 0.37 -0.88
N THR A 176 -5.08 -0.29 0.21
CA THR A 176 -3.70 -0.27 0.71
C THR A 176 -3.09 -1.66 0.60
N VAL A 177 -1.90 -1.74 0.02
CA VAL A 177 -1.06 -2.93 -0.09
C VAL A 177 0.23 -2.64 0.69
N SER A 178 0.39 -3.22 1.87
CA SER A 178 1.46 -2.85 2.79
C SER A 178 2.23 -4.04 3.34
N TRP A 179 3.53 -3.87 3.57
CA TRP A 179 4.34 -4.86 4.29
C TRP A 179 4.31 -6.28 3.69
N ASN A 180 3.99 -6.44 2.41
CA ASN A 180 3.95 -7.75 1.76
C ASN A 180 5.31 -8.08 1.13
N THR A 181 5.60 -9.37 0.96
CA THR A 181 6.64 -9.80 0.02
C THR A 181 6.00 -10.29 -1.26
N PHE A 182 6.56 -9.89 -2.40
CA PHE A 182 6.25 -10.37 -3.74
C PHE A 182 7.51 -10.99 -4.30
N LYS A 183 7.50 -12.29 -4.59
CA LYS A 183 8.72 -13.02 -4.98
C LYS A 183 8.51 -13.92 -6.19
N ASP A 184 9.56 -14.01 -7.00
CA ASP A 184 9.73 -15.05 -8.03
C ASP A 184 8.51 -15.17 -8.96
N HIS A 185 8.22 -14.08 -9.66
CA HIS A 185 7.01 -13.96 -10.47
C HIS A 185 7.18 -13.00 -11.66
N TYR A 186 6.36 -13.14 -12.70
CA TYR A 186 6.47 -12.29 -13.89
C TYR A 186 5.65 -10.99 -13.81
N LYS A 187 4.41 -11.04 -13.31
CA LYS A 187 3.43 -9.94 -13.35
C LYS A 187 3.01 -9.56 -11.92
N GLY A 188 3.76 -8.69 -11.25
CA GLY A 188 3.58 -8.40 -9.82
C GLY A 188 2.15 -7.96 -9.44
N SER A 189 1.74 -6.79 -9.92
CA SER A 189 0.44 -6.21 -9.62
C SER A 189 -0.08 -5.30 -10.74
N LEU A 190 -1.27 -5.61 -11.26
CA LEU A 190 -1.97 -4.78 -12.22
C LEU A 190 -3.02 -3.91 -11.50
N VAL A 191 -3.10 -2.63 -11.87
CA VAL A 191 -4.17 -1.73 -11.43
C VAL A 191 -4.82 -1.10 -12.67
N GLY A 192 -6.06 -1.49 -12.97
CA GLY A 192 -6.75 -1.13 -14.22
C GLY A 192 -6.38 -2.05 -15.40
N HIS A 193 -7.29 -2.96 -15.76
CA HIS A 193 -6.99 -4.10 -16.62
C HIS A 193 -6.82 -3.77 -18.10
N SER A 194 -7.47 -2.73 -18.60
CA SER A 194 -7.56 -2.43 -20.04
C SER A 194 -7.49 -0.93 -20.31
N HIS A 195 -6.78 -0.51 -21.38
CA HIS A 195 -6.78 0.89 -21.84
C HIS A 195 -8.17 1.33 -22.36
N ASN A 196 -9.05 0.39 -22.70
CA ASN A 196 -10.42 0.68 -23.17
C ASN A 196 -11.46 0.76 -22.05
N ASN A 197 -11.03 0.77 -20.78
CA ASN A 197 -11.95 0.74 -19.63
C ASN A 197 -12.13 2.11 -18.95
N ALA A 198 -11.80 3.20 -19.64
CA ALA A 198 -11.81 4.55 -19.07
C ALA A 198 -13.18 4.93 -18.47
N SER A 199 -14.29 4.49 -19.07
CA SER A 199 -15.66 4.80 -18.59
C SER A 199 -15.97 4.23 -17.22
N GLU A 200 -15.33 3.12 -16.83
CA GLU A 200 -15.49 2.51 -15.52
C GLU A 200 -14.38 2.96 -14.56
N ASP A 201 -13.13 3.01 -15.00
CA ASP A 201 -11.97 3.17 -14.10
C ASP A 201 -11.60 4.65 -13.80
N THR A 202 -12.01 5.61 -14.64
CA THR A 202 -11.69 7.03 -14.42
C THR A 202 -12.37 7.55 -13.15
N GLY A 203 -11.59 8.16 -12.25
CA GLY A 203 -12.08 8.65 -10.95
C GLY A 203 -12.01 7.60 -9.83
N HIS A 204 -11.56 6.38 -10.14
CA HIS A 204 -11.38 5.28 -9.21
C HIS A 204 -9.91 4.83 -9.13
N LEU A 205 -9.65 3.60 -8.67
CA LEU A 205 -8.32 2.99 -8.61
C LEU A 205 -7.32 3.81 -7.76
N ARG A 206 -7.77 4.34 -6.62
CA ARG A 206 -6.88 4.98 -5.64
C ARG A 206 -6.21 3.93 -4.77
N VAL A 207 -4.90 3.82 -4.93
CA VAL A 207 -4.10 2.74 -4.35
C VAL A 207 -2.87 3.27 -3.63
N THR A 208 -2.54 2.66 -2.49
CA THR A 208 -1.29 2.91 -1.77
C THR A 208 -0.50 1.61 -1.69
N TYR A 209 0.78 1.68 -2.03
CA TYR A 209 1.75 0.61 -1.83
C TYR A 209 2.86 1.10 -0.92
N HIS A 210 3.05 0.48 0.25
CA HIS A 210 4.17 0.84 1.11
C HIS A 210 4.83 -0.31 1.84
N HIS A 211 6.14 -0.17 2.07
CA HIS A 211 6.92 -1.15 2.81
C HIS A 211 6.84 -2.58 2.24
N ASN A 212 6.50 -2.73 0.96
CA ASN A 212 6.51 -4.02 0.29
C ASN A 212 7.91 -4.36 -0.21
N TRP A 213 8.25 -5.65 -0.19
CA TRP A 213 9.45 -6.18 -0.80
C TRP A 213 9.12 -6.89 -2.11
N PHE A 214 9.49 -6.31 -3.23
CA PHE A 214 9.43 -6.95 -4.55
C PHE A 214 10.81 -7.51 -4.88
N ASN A 215 10.94 -8.84 -4.92
CA ASN A 215 12.22 -9.51 -5.15
C ASN A 215 12.10 -10.49 -6.30
N ASN A 216 12.88 -10.31 -7.37
CA ASN A 216 12.80 -11.14 -8.57
C ASN A 216 11.37 -11.17 -9.17
N VAL A 217 10.75 -9.99 -9.23
CA VAL A 217 9.46 -9.77 -9.91
C VAL A 217 9.73 -9.04 -11.22
N ASN A 218 9.40 -9.63 -12.36
CA ASN A 218 9.85 -9.11 -13.66
C ASN A 218 9.26 -7.73 -14.01
N SER A 219 7.94 -7.59 -13.85
CA SER A 219 7.20 -6.41 -14.30
C SER A 219 5.98 -6.11 -13.43
N ARG A 220 5.37 -4.94 -13.65
CA ARG A 220 4.13 -4.49 -13.00
C ARG A 220 4.29 -4.33 -11.49
N ILE A 221 5.01 -3.30 -11.05
CA ILE A 221 5.31 -3.05 -9.62
C ILE A 221 4.93 -1.62 -9.21
N PRO A 222 3.64 -1.26 -9.10
CA PRO A 222 2.52 -1.84 -9.83
C PRO A 222 2.48 -1.30 -11.27
N SER A 223 1.54 -1.80 -12.07
CA SER A 223 1.20 -1.21 -13.37
C SER A 223 -0.18 -0.55 -13.33
N LEU A 224 -0.22 0.78 -13.22
CA LEU A 224 -1.44 1.56 -13.02
C LEU A 224 -1.96 2.19 -14.32
N ARG A 225 -3.27 2.11 -14.54
CA ARG A 225 -4.03 2.88 -15.54
C ARG A 225 -5.10 3.74 -14.85
N PHE A 226 -5.36 4.94 -15.39
CA PHE A 226 -6.40 5.93 -15.01
C PHE A 226 -6.38 6.48 -13.58
N GLY A 227 -6.04 5.66 -12.58
CA GLY A 227 -6.17 5.98 -11.17
C GLY A 227 -5.07 6.86 -10.59
N THR A 228 -5.03 6.91 -9.26
CA THR A 228 -4.01 7.63 -8.50
C THR A 228 -3.28 6.68 -7.56
N GLY A 229 -1.97 6.59 -7.70
CA GLY A 229 -1.12 5.69 -6.92
C GLY A 229 -0.14 6.46 -6.05
N HIS A 230 -0.01 6.06 -4.78
CA HIS A 230 1.10 6.45 -3.92
C HIS A 230 1.96 5.22 -3.62
N PHE A 231 3.19 5.22 -4.13
CA PHE A 231 4.15 4.13 -4.01
C PHE A 231 5.34 4.61 -3.18
N TYR A 232 5.39 4.27 -1.89
CA TYR A 232 6.42 4.80 -1.00
C TYR A 232 7.07 3.77 -0.08
N ASN A 233 8.36 3.98 0.25
CA ASN A 233 9.13 3.08 1.12
C ASN A 233 9.09 1.59 0.72
N ASN A 234 8.94 1.28 -0.57
CA ASN A 234 9.06 -0.10 -1.05
C ASN A 234 10.51 -0.41 -1.40
N TYR A 235 10.87 -1.70 -1.28
CA TYR A 235 12.16 -2.22 -1.73
C TYR A 235 11.96 -3.10 -2.96
N VAL A 236 12.56 -2.72 -4.08
CA VAL A 236 12.43 -3.41 -5.37
C VAL A 236 13.79 -3.93 -5.81
N VAL A 237 13.88 -5.23 -6.10
CA VAL A 237 15.11 -5.93 -6.48
C VAL A 237 14.88 -6.82 -7.69
N GLY A 238 15.72 -6.71 -8.72
CA GLY A 238 15.74 -7.65 -9.83
C GLY A 238 14.61 -7.50 -10.84
N ALA A 239 14.02 -6.30 -10.97
CA ALA A 239 12.92 -6.03 -11.90
C ALA A 239 13.43 -5.58 -13.27
N GLU A 240 12.78 -6.03 -14.35
CA GLU A 240 13.00 -5.46 -15.68
C GLU A 240 12.34 -4.07 -15.74
N THR A 241 11.07 -3.99 -15.35
CA THR A 241 10.36 -2.72 -15.20
C THR A 241 9.55 -2.73 -13.90
N ALA A 242 9.62 -1.66 -13.11
CA ALA A 242 8.89 -1.58 -11.86
C ALA A 242 7.57 -0.80 -12.01
N VAL A 243 7.54 0.47 -11.65
CA VAL A 243 6.31 1.28 -11.61
C VAL A 243 5.92 1.71 -13.01
N HIS A 244 4.73 1.34 -13.46
CA HIS A 244 4.14 1.90 -14.69
C HIS A 244 2.98 2.83 -14.34
N SER A 245 2.97 4.02 -14.93
CA SER A 245 1.84 4.96 -14.86
C SER A 245 1.36 5.26 -16.27
N ARG A 246 0.15 4.82 -16.62
CA ARG A 246 -0.35 4.78 -18.01
C ARG A 246 -1.77 5.33 -18.09
N MET A 247 -2.25 5.64 -19.29
CA MET A 247 -3.63 6.09 -19.54
C MET A 247 -4.06 7.24 -18.61
N GLY A 248 -3.24 8.28 -18.51
CA GLY A 248 -3.51 9.44 -17.65
C GLY A 248 -3.39 9.22 -16.14
N ALA A 249 -2.98 8.03 -15.68
CA ALA A 249 -2.76 7.75 -14.27
C ALA A 249 -1.79 8.74 -13.61
N GLN A 250 -1.99 9.00 -12.32
CA GLN A 250 -1.13 9.87 -11.51
C GLN A 250 -0.37 9.03 -10.47
N MET A 251 0.97 9.05 -10.52
CA MET A 251 1.80 8.29 -9.58
C MET A 251 2.72 9.20 -8.77
N PHE A 252 2.70 9.07 -7.45
CA PHE A 252 3.72 9.63 -6.58
C PHE A 252 4.62 8.51 -6.05
N VAL A 253 5.89 8.52 -6.47
CA VAL A 253 6.89 7.49 -6.14
C VAL A 253 7.89 8.12 -5.16
N GLN A 254 7.80 7.74 -3.89
CA GLN A 254 8.50 8.45 -2.80
C GLN A 254 9.36 7.53 -1.93
N ASN A 255 10.63 7.89 -1.70
CA ASN A 255 11.53 7.21 -0.76
C ASN A 255 11.60 5.68 -0.96
N ASN A 256 11.50 5.18 -2.18
CA ASN A 256 11.68 3.76 -2.48
C ASN A 256 13.16 3.45 -2.78
N VAL A 257 13.53 2.18 -2.66
CA VAL A 257 14.87 1.70 -2.97
C VAL A 257 14.80 0.69 -4.12
N PHE A 258 15.58 0.91 -5.17
CA PHE A 258 15.67 0.04 -6.34
C PHE A 258 17.08 -0.54 -6.47
N ARG A 259 17.19 -1.86 -6.63
CA ARG A 259 18.45 -2.59 -6.86
C ARG A 259 18.27 -3.55 -8.01
N ASP A 260 19.31 -3.73 -8.81
CA ASP A 260 19.31 -4.64 -9.97
C ASP A 260 18.04 -4.50 -10.83
N THR A 261 17.52 -3.27 -10.91
CA THR A 261 16.28 -2.93 -11.58
C THR A 261 16.64 -2.15 -12.83
N GLN A 262 16.12 -2.54 -14.00
CA GLN A 262 16.49 -1.85 -15.24
C GLN A 262 15.74 -0.52 -15.38
N VAL A 263 14.41 -0.52 -15.20
CA VAL A 263 13.59 0.69 -15.24
C VAL A 263 12.74 0.79 -13.96
N ALA A 264 13.03 1.78 -13.13
CA ALA A 264 12.30 1.99 -11.87
C ALA A 264 10.89 2.56 -12.11
N VAL A 265 10.77 3.49 -13.05
CA VAL A 265 9.50 4.17 -13.35
C VAL A 265 9.40 4.42 -14.86
N THR A 266 8.25 4.12 -15.45
CA THR A 266 7.94 4.40 -16.86
C THR A 266 6.52 4.95 -17.01
N THR A 267 6.34 5.94 -17.89
CA THR A 267 5.03 6.54 -18.19
C THR A 267 4.55 6.35 -19.62
N ASN A 268 5.40 5.82 -20.51
CA ASN A 268 5.19 5.82 -21.95
C ASN A 268 5.38 4.42 -22.60
N ARG A 269 5.09 3.36 -21.85
CA ARG A 269 5.13 1.97 -22.31
C ARG A 269 3.76 1.30 -22.21
N ASP A 270 3.53 0.32 -23.08
CA ASP A 270 2.48 -0.71 -22.95
C ASP A 270 1.01 -0.19 -22.84
N SER A 271 0.71 1.02 -23.31
CA SER A 271 -0.65 1.58 -23.43
C SER A 271 -0.69 2.70 -24.48
N ASP A 272 -1.89 3.06 -24.92
CA ASP A 272 -2.10 4.03 -26.02
C ASP A 272 -1.80 5.47 -25.61
N GLU A 273 -1.94 5.78 -24.31
CA GLU A 273 -1.65 7.09 -23.74
C GLU A 273 -0.70 7.00 -22.55
N ASP A 274 0.17 7.99 -22.45
CA ASP A 274 1.07 8.15 -21.32
C ASP A 274 0.31 8.47 -20.02
N GLY A 275 0.84 8.00 -18.91
CA GLY A 275 0.45 8.50 -17.58
C GLY A 275 1.37 9.62 -17.11
N TYR A 276 1.36 9.85 -15.81
CA TYR A 276 2.15 10.86 -15.12
C TYR A 276 2.82 10.29 -13.89
N ALA A 277 4.04 10.76 -13.60
CA ALA A 277 4.75 10.38 -12.39
C ALA A 277 5.51 11.55 -11.76
N ASN A 278 5.55 11.57 -10.42
CA ASN A 278 6.36 12.46 -9.60
C ASN A 278 7.30 11.62 -8.73
N LEU A 279 8.58 11.98 -8.71
CA LEU A 279 9.60 11.29 -7.89
C LEU A 279 10.04 12.18 -6.73
N SER A 280 10.24 11.61 -5.54
CA SER A 280 10.85 12.31 -4.41
C SER A 280 11.65 11.34 -3.53
N GLY A 281 12.90 11.67 -3.19
CA GLY A 281 13.71 10.95 -2.21
C GLY A 281 14.01 9.47 -2.49
N ASN A 282 13.76 8.96 -3.71
CA ASN A 282 14.06 7.58 -4.07
C ASN A 282 15.57 7.34 -4.21
N ASP A 283 16.01 6.15 -3.81
CA ASP A 283 17.31 5.61 -4.17
C ASP A 283 17.14 4.68 -5.38
N LEU A 284 17.44 5.21 -6.57
CA LEU A 284 17.24 4.50 -7.84
C LEU A 284 18.33 3.45 -8.13
N GLY A 285 19.43 3.44 -7.37
CA GLY A 285 20.63 2.68 -7.76
C GLY A 285 21.05 3.02 -9.19
N ALA A 286 21.12 2.00 -10.06
CA ALA A 286 21.44 2.14 -11.48
C ALA A 286 20.20 2.14 -12.40
N ALA A 287 18.99 2.12 -11.84
CA ALA A 287 17.77 2.01 -12.62
C ALA A 287 17.49 3.28 -13.43
N ALA A 288 17.03 3.11 -14.67
CA ALA A 288 16.54 4.20 -15.50
C ALA A 288 15.15 4.68 -15.04
N THR A 289 14.80 5.89 -15.45
CA THR A 289 13.45 6.46 -15.34
C THR A 289 13.02 7.01 -16.69
N GLU A 290 11.83 6.62 -17.13
CA GLU A 290 11.26 6.99 -18.42
C GLU A 290 9.97 7.76 -18.21
N ILE A 291 10.10 8.98 -17.71
CA ILE A 291 8.98 9.85 -17.37
C ILE A 291 8.84 10.89 -18.47
N SER A 292 7.89 10.68 -19.38
CA SER A 292 7.54 11.61 -20.45
C SER A 292 6.67 12.78 -19.95
N ARG A 293 5.92 12.58 -18.86
CA ARG A 293 5.00 13.59 -18.30
C ARG A 293 5.04 13.60 -16.77
N VAL A 294 5.15 14.80 -16.21
CA VAL A 294 5.11 15.04 -14.76
C VAL A 294 3.69 15.40 -14.34
N GLY A 295 3.20 14.81 -13.25
CA GLY A 295 1.82 14.93 -12.79
C GLY A 295 1.60 16.02 -11.75
N THR A 296 0.35 16.22 -11.32
CA THR A 296 0.00 17.15 -10.23
C THR A 296 -0.09 16.46 -8.87
N PHE A 297 -0.13 15.13 -8.83
CA PHE A 297 -0.16 14.37 -7.59
C PHE A 297 1.23 14.30 -6.95
N THR A 298 1.53 15.23 -6.05
CA THR A 298 2.81 15.34 -5.32
C THR A 298 2.64 15.19 -3.81
N SER A 299 1.40 15.14 -3.32
CA SER A 299 1.08 14.94 -1.91
C SER A 299 -0.20 14.12 -1.79
N PRO A 300 -0.22 13.03 -1.01
CA PRO A 300 -1.43 12.26 -0.77
C PRO A 300 -2.39 12.99 0.20
N PRO A 301 -3.71 12.79 0.08
CA PRO A 301 -4.72 13.47 0.90
C PRO A 301 -4.93 12.81 2.28
N TYR A 302 -3.91 12.15 2.83
CA TYR A 302 -3.97 11.45 4.12
C TYR A 302 -2.66 11.63 4.90
N SER A 303 -2.74 11.50 6.22
CA SER A 303 -1.56 11.52 7.09
C SER A 303 -0.78 10.21 6.96
N TYR A 304 0.54 10.31 6.89
CA TYR A 304 1.47 9.19 6.87
C TYR A 304 2.84 9.67 7.36
N SER A 305 3.69 8.73 7.75
CA SER A 305 5.11 8.98 8.00
C SER A 305 5.90 8.16 6.98
N ALA A 306 6.67 8.83 6.13
CA ALA A 306 7.62 8.16 5.25
C ALA A 306 9.00 8.17 5.91
N GLU A 307 9.64 7.00 5.96
CA GLU A 307 11.03 6.89 6.37
C GLU A 307 11.97 7.32 5.21
N PRO A 308 13.21 7.75 5.48
CA PRO A 308 14.17 8.02 4.42
C PRO A 308 14.54 6.73 3.67
N ALA A 309 14.85 6.81 2.37
CA ALA A 309 15.24 5.65 1.57
C ALA A 309 16.41 4.84 2.18
N SER A 310 17.29 5.48 2.95
CA SER A 310 18.41 4.83 3.63
C SER A 310 18.01 3.79 4.69
N SER A 311 16.80 3.87 5.28
CA SER A 311 16.31 2.88 6.26
C SER A 311 15.42 1.81 5.65
N VAL A 312 14.85 2.06 4.47
CA VAL A 312 13.85 1.19 3.81
C VAL A 312 14.31 -0.25 3.66
N VAL A 313 15.55 -0.49 3.25
CA VAL A 313 16.05 -1.87 3.09
C VAL A 313 15.98 -2.62 4.42
N ALA A 314 16.42 -2.01 5.52
CA ALA A 314 16.41 -2.64 6.83
C ALA A 314 14.98 -2.86 7.34
N SER A 315 14.13 -1.83 7.27
CA SER A 315 12.73 -1.90 7.68
C SER A 315 11.97 -2.96 6.89
N VAL A 316 12.03 -2.93 5.57
CA VAL A 316 11.28 -3.84 4.68
C VAL A 316 11.77 -5.28 4.80
N THR A 317 13.09 -5.53 4.80
CA THR A 317 13.59 -6.92 4.93
C THR A 317 13.39 -7.51 6.34
N GLY A 318 13.26 -6.66 7.36
CA GLY A 318 12.95 -7.08 8.72
C GLY A 318 11.46 -7.30 8.99
N GLY A 319 10.58 -6.49 8.37
CA GLY A 319 9.15 -6.44 8.68
C GLY A 319 8.21 -7.04 7.62
N ALA A 320 8.58 -7.09 6.34
CA ALA A 320 7.64 -7.53 5.32
C ALA A 320 7.41 -9.06 5.29
N GLY A 321 6.16 -9.46 5.03
CA GLY A 321 5.75 -10.84 4.78
C GLY A 321 5.02 -11.52 5.94
N ALA A 322 4.56 -12.74 5.69
CA ALA A 322 3.88 -13.55 6.69
C ALA A 322 4.84 -13.93 7.84
N GLY A 323 4.30 -14.00 9.06
CA GLY A 323 5.03 -14.27 10.29
C GLY A 323 5.66 -13.04 10.95
N ARG A 324 5.27 -11.83 10.54
CA ARG A 324 5.87 -10.56 11.00
C ARG A 324 4.86 -9.61 11.67
N LEU A 325 3.67 -10.11 12.01
CA LEU A 325 2.68 -9.37 12.80
C LEU A 325 3.11 -9.17 14.26
#